data_AF-A0A365D4X2-F1
#
_entry.id   AF-A0A365D4X2-F1
#
_cell.length_a   1.000
_cell.length_b   1.000
_cell.length_c   1.000
_cell.angle_alpha   90.00
_cell.angle_beta   90.00
_cell.angle_gamma   90.00
#
_symmetry.space_group_name_H-M   'P 1'
#
loop_
_entity.id
_entity.type
_entity.pdbx_description
1 polymer ?
#
loop_
_entity_poly.entity_id
_entity_poly.type
_entity_poly.pdbx_seq_one_letter_code
_entity_poly.pdbx_strand_id
1 'polypeptide(L)'
;MTPGAAGDVLIRSGVILTGRALFKGWAITTTLWLVGLYIVLAATSQGFLLDLALMVLMYGYGIALVTGVPLAWILGRLLRPIRNQWIHVAAFFIVPTLGFWALGSVLGFGWSVGALGLWATVGFAAALGRLAVWRDVAVR
;
A
#
# COMPACT_ATOMS: atom_id res chain seq x y z
N MET A 1 15.45 19.77 -49.17
CA MET A 1 14.55 20.03 -48.02
C MET A 1 13.42 19.03 -48.07
N THR A 2 13.45 18.01 -47.21
CA THR A 2 12.36 17.06 -47.00
C THR A 2 12.17 16.93 -45.48
N PRO A 3 11.04 17.39 -44.91
CA PRO A 3 10.80 17.31 -43.48
C PRO A 3 10.29 15.90 -43.15
N GLY A 4 11.20 14.98 -42.85
CA GLY A 4 10.87 13.68 -42.27
C GLY A 4 10.61 13.85 -40.78
N ALA A 5 9.35 13.74 -40.39
CA ALA A 5 8.85 13.81 -39.03
C ALA A 5 9.47 12.71 -38.14
N ALA A 6 10.70 12.92 -37.67
CA ALA A 6 11.24 12.30 -36.47
C ALA A 6 10.69 13.06 -35.25
N GLY A 7 9.37 13.16 -35.18
CA GLY A 7 8.68 13.43 -33.94
C GLY A 7 8.63 12.12 -33.20
N ASP A 8 9.75 11.75 -32.58
CA ASP A 8 9.81 10.71 -31.56
C ASP A 8 8.71 11.03 -30.55
N VAL A 9 7.55 10.40 -30.75
CA VAL A 9 6.54 10.28 -29.71
C VAL A 9 7.24 9.41 -28.68
N LEU A 10 7.91 10.08 -27.75
CA LEU A 10 8.36 9.55 -26.48
C LEU A 10 7.11 9.07 -25.75
N ILE A 11 6.52 7.96 -26.20
CA ILE A 11 5.61 7.14 -25.43
C ILE A 11 6.49 6.63 -24.30
N ARG A 12 6.61 7.44 -23.24
CA ARG A 12 7.31 7.06 -22.02
C ARG A 12 6.63 5.80 -21.55
N SER A 13 7.31 4.69 -21.80
CA SER A 13 6.80 3.37 -21.48
C SER A 13 6.76 3.26 -19.97
N GLY A 14 5.58 3.48 -19.43
CA GLY A 14 5.33 3.80 -18.04
C GLY A 14 4.38 2.79 -17.44
N VAL A 15 4.70 2.36 -16.22
CA VAL A 15 3.91 1.39 -15.47
C VAL A 15 2.63 2.10 -14.99
N ILE A 16 1.50 1.92 -15.68
CA ILE A 16 0.23 2.56 -15.32
C ILE A 16 -0.58 1.63 -14.41
N LEU A 17 -0.76 2.06 -13.16
CA LEU A 17 -1.73 1.43 -12.26
C LEU A 17 -3.15 1.75 -12.76
N THR A 18 -3.85 0.76 -13.30
CA THR A 18 -5.27 0.91 -13.65
C THR A 18 -6.12 1.01 -12.38
N GLY A 19 -7.30 1.64 -12.44
CA GLY A 19 -8.20 1.73 -11.28
C GLY A 19 -8.55 0.35 -10.69
N ARG A 20 -8.71 -0.66 -11.54
CA ARG A 20 -8.92 -2.05 -11.13
C ARG A 20 -7.72 -2.64 -10.38
N ALA A 21 -6.50 -2.42 -10.88
CA ALA A 21 -5.28 -2.84 -10.19
C ALA A 21 -5.09 -2.10 -8.86
N LEU A 22 -5.41 -0.79 -8.81
CA LEU A 22 -5.39 -0.01 -7.57
C LEU A 22 -6.33 -0.60 -6.52
N PHE A 23 -7.60 -0.84 -6.90
CA PHE A 23 -8.59 -1.41 -5.99
C PHE A 23 -8.22 -2.82 -5.53
N LYS A 24 -7.77 -3.70 -6.45
CA LYS A 24 -7.32 -5.05 -6.10
C LYS A 24 -6.16 -5.03 -5.13
N GLY A 25 -5.14 -4.20 -5.37
CA GLY A 25 -3.97 -4.08 -4.50
C GLY A 25 -4.35 -3.52 -3.13
N TRP A 26 -5.23 -2.51 -3.09
CA TRP A 26 -5.78 -1.95 -1.85
C TRP A 26 -6.57 -2.99 -1.05
N ALA A 27 -7.47 -3.73 -1.70
CA ALA A 27 -8.29 -4.74 -1.05
C ALA A 27 -7.42 -5.83 -0.42
N ILE A 28 -6.45 -6.37 -1.17
CA ILE A 28 -5.53 -7.40 -0.66
C ILE A 28 -4.70 -6.88 0.50
N THR A 29 -4.12 -5.69 0.37
CA THR A 29 -3.34 -5.04 1.44
C THR A 29 -4.18 -4.91 2.72
N THR A 30 -5.37 -4.34 2.58
CA THR A 30 -6.26 -4.03 3.71
C THR A 30 -6.74 -5.31 4.38
N THR A 31 -7.22 -6.29 3.61
CA THR A 31 -7.66 -7.57 4.18
C THR A 31 -6.53 -8.28 4.90
N LEU A 32 -5.33 -8.37 4.30
CA LEU A 32 -4.19 -9.04 4.93
C LEU A 32 -3.82 -8.39 6.26
N TRP A 33 -3.73 -7.05 6.29
CA TRP A 33 -3.37 -6.35 7.50
C TRP A 33 -4.45 -6.46 8.58
N LEU A 34 -5.73 -6.31 8.22
CA LEU A 34 -6.83 -6.39 9.19
C LEU A 34 -7.02 -7.80 9.74
N VAL A 35 -6.84 -8.84 8.93
CA VAL A 35 -6.86 -10.23 9.42
C VAL A 35 -5.70 -10.46 10.38
N GLY A 36 -4.48 -10.02 10.04
CA GLY A 36 -3.33 -10.13 10.95
C GLY A 36 -3.55 -9.38 12.26
N LEU A 37 -4.03 -8.14 12.20
CA LEU A 37 -4.36 -7.33 13.36
C LEU A 37 -5.45 -8.00 14.22
N TYR A 38 -6.51 -8.51 13.59
CA TYR A 38 -7.58 -9.20 14.28
C TYR A 38 -7.08 -10.44 15.02
N ILE A 39 -6.23 -11.27 14.39
CA ILE A 39 -5.66 -12.47 15.04
C ILE A 39 -4.87 -12.07 16.29
N VAL A 40 -4.02 -11.03 16.19
CA VAL A 40 -3.23 -10.55 17.33
C VAL A 40 -4.13 -10.05 18.45
N LEU A 41 -5.12 -9.20 18.13
CA LEU A 41 -6.02 -8.65 19.14
C LEU A 41 -6.92 -9.72 19.76
N ALA A 42 -7.44 -10.65 18.94
CA ALA A 42 -8.25 -11.77 19.38
C ALA A 42 -7.51 -12.65 20.38
N ALA A 43 -6.24 -12.97 20.12
CA ALA A 43 -5.40 -13.75 21.02
C ALA A 43 -5.18 -13.09 22.40
N THR A 44 -5.35 -11.77 22.49
CA THR A 44 -5.22 -11.00 23.72
C THR A 44 -6.57 -10.62 24.35
N SER A 45 -7.69 -10.94 23.70
CA SER A 45 -9.03 -10.52 24.13
C SER A 45 -9.68 -11.54 25.08
N GLN A 46 -10.41 -11.07 26.11
CA GLN A 46 -11.13 -11.92 27.06
C GLN A 46 -12.61 -12.13 26.68
N GLY A 47 -12.89 -12.45 25.41
CA GLY A 47 -14.23 -12.88 24.97
C GLY A 47 -15.06 -11.89 24.14
N PHE A 48 -14.51 -10.72 23.78
CA PHE A 48 -15.17 -9.68 22.97
C PHE A 48 -14.90 -9.81 21.46
N LEU A 49 -14.88 -11.04 20.93
CA LEU A 49 -14.34 -11.32 19.59
C LEU A 49 -15.18 -10.73 18.45
N LEU A 50 -16.52 -10.83 18.55
CA LEU A 50 -17.41 -10.36 17.49
C LEU A 50 -17.36 -8.83 17.35
N ASP A 51 -17.50 -8.13 18.46
CA ASP A 51 -17.48 -6.67 18.48
C ASP A 51 -16.09 -6.12 18.10
N LEU A 52 -15.03 -6.80 18.52
CA LEU A 52 -13.66 -6.53 18.06
C LEU A 52 -13.54 -6.69 16.53
N ALA A 53 -14.12 -7.75 15.95
CA ALA A 53 -14.11 -7.96 14.51
C ALA A 53 -14.86 -6.83 13.78
N LEU A 54 -16.03 -6.43 14.28
CA LEU A 54 -16.81 -5.32 13.72
C LEU A 54 -16.04 -4.00 13.78
N MET A 55 -15.38 -3.72 14.91
CA MET A 55 -14.54 -2.53 15.09
C MET A 55 -13.37 -2.53 14.09
N VAL A 56 -12.62 -3.63 14.02
CA VAL A 56 -11.47 -3.76 13.10
C VAL A 56 -11.92 -3.63 11.64
N LEU A 57 -13.05 -4.22 11.26
CA LEU A 57 -13.57 -4.10 9.91
C LEU A 57 -14.01 -2.68 9.58
N MET A 58 -14.89 -2.09 10.40
CA MET A 58 -15.51 -0.81 10.09
C MET A 58 -14.49 0.33 10.11
N TYR A 59 -13.68 0.43 11.17
CA TYR A 59 -12.66 1.46 11.27
C TYR A 59 -11.46 1.17 10.37
N GLY A 60 -11.05 -0.10 10.28
CA GLY A 60 -9.90 -0.49 9.48
C GLY A 60 -10.09 -0.23 7.98
N TYR A 61 -11.20 -0.69 7.40
CA TYR A 61 -11.49 -0.42 5.99
C TYR A 61 -11.76 1.07 5.73
N GLY A 62 -12.47 1.75 6.64
CA GLY A 62 -12.73 3.19 6.51
C GLY A 62 -11.44 4.01 6.46
N ILE A 63 -10.54 3.79 7.42
CA ILE A 63 -9.24 4.48 7.48
C ILE A 63 -8.38 4.08 6.28
N ALA A 64 -8.34 2.79 5.91
CA ALA A 64 -7.56 2.32 4.77
C ALA A 64 -8.05 2.88 3.44
N LEU A 65 -9.34 3.16 3.29
CA LEU A 65 -9.88 3.82 2.10
C LEU A 65 -9.39 5.27 2.02
N VAL A 66 -9.47 6.01 3.13
CA VAL A 66 -9.11 7.44 3.20
C VAL A 66 -7.59 7.66 3.11
N THR A 67 -6.79 6.73 3.62
CA THR A 67 -5.33 6.89 3.69
C THR A 67 -4.60 6.03 2.66
N GLY A 68 -4.97 4.76 2.54
CA GLY A 68 -4.28 3.78 1.71
C GLY A 68 -4.49 3.99 0.21
N VAL A 69 -5.71 4.33 -0.23
CA VAL A 69 -5.99 4.58 -1.66
C VAL A 69 -5.23 5.81 -2.17
N PRO A 70 -5.29 7.00 -1.52
CA PRO A 70 -4.50 8.15 -1.95
C PRO A 70 -3.00 7.87 -1.93
N LEU A 71 -2.50 7.19 -0.90
CA LEU A 71 -1.08 6.83 -0.81
C LEU A 71 -0.64 5.93 -1.96
N ALA A 72 -1.39 4.87 -2.26
CA ALA A 72 -1.11 3.95 -3.35
C ALA A 72 -1.19 4.64 -4.72
N TRP A 73 -2.12 5.60 -4.88
CA TRP A 73 -2.22 6.40 -6.11
C TRP A 73 -1.03 7.34 -6.28
N ILE A 74 -0.62 8.06 -5.23
CA ILE A 74 0.55 8.95 -5.23
C ILE A 74 1.81 8.15 -5.55
N LEU A 75 2.06 7.05 -4.84
CA LEU A 75 3.21 6.16 -5.10
C LEU A 75 3.16 5.61 -6.53
N GLY A 76 2.00 5.12 -6.96
CA GLY A 76 1.79 4.62 -8.31
C GLY A 76 2.08 5.66 -9.38
N ARG A 77 1.89 6.96 -9.08
CA ARG A 77 2.21 8.08 -9.99
C ARG A 77 3.68 8.47 -9.96
N LEU A 78 4.30 8.52 -8.79
CA LEU A 78 5.72 8.86 -8.62
C LEU A 78 6.64 7.79 -9.23
N LEU A 79 6.25 6.52 -9.11
CA LEU A 79 7.04 5.38 -9.57
C LEU A 79 6.80 5.03 -11.05
N ARG A 80 5.92 5.74 -11.77
CA ARG A 80 5.63 5.49 -13.21
C ARG A 80 6.87 5.39 -14.11
N PRO A 81 7.92 6.21 -13.94
CA PRO A 81 9.11 6.14 -14.78
C PRO A 81 9.96 4.90 -14.52
N ILE A 82 9.77 4.22 -13.38
CA ILE A 82 10.62 3.13 -12.92
C ILE A 82 10.07 1.81 -13.45
N ARG A 83 10.81 1.17 -14.36
CA ARG A 83 10.42 -0.14 -14.93
C ARG A 83 10.65 -1.30 -13.96
N ASN A 84 11.60 -1.17 -13.03
CA ASN A 84 11.92 -2.22 -12.08
C ASN A 84 10.80 -2.36 -11.02
N GLN A 85 9.96 -3.37 -11.16
CA GLN A 85 8.83 -3.65 -10.28
C GLN A 85 9.23 -3.95 -8.83
N TRP A 86 10.43 -4.48 -8.58
CA TRP A 86 10.93 -4.68 -7.21
C TRP A 86 11.10 -3.35 -6.46
N ILE A 87 11.42 -2.26 -7.16
CA ILE A 87 11.46 -0.92 -6.56
C ILE A 87 10.06 -0.47 -6.15
N HIS A 88 9.02 -0.86 -6.90
CA HIS A 88 7.64 -0.59 -6.48
C HIS A 88 7.29 -1.37 -5.23
N VAL A 89 7.62 -2.66 -5.17
CA VAL A 89 7.40 -3.47 -3.97
C VAL A 89 8.12 -2.90 -2.75
N ALA A 90 9.40 -2.52 -2.91
CA ALA A 90 10.18 -1.88 -1.86
C ALA A 90 9.59 -0.52 -1.43
N ALA A 91 9.14 0.31 -2.37
CA ALA A 91 8.50 1.59 -2.04
C ALA A 91 7.17 1.40 -1.30
N PHE A 92 6.37 0.41 -1.71
CA PHE A 92 5.11 0.04 -1.04
C PHE A 92 5.36 -0.63 0.33
N PHE A 93 6.57 -1.13 0.60
CA PHE A 93 6.98 -1.51 1.95
C PHE A 93 7.40 -0.28 2.78
N ILE A 94 8.41 0.45 2.30
CA ILE A 94 9.10 1.49 3.06
C ILE A 94 8.18 2.67 3.37
N VAL A 95 7.44 3.18 2.37
CA VAL A 95 6.67 4.41 2.55
C VAL A 95 5.54 4.25 3.56
N PRO A 96 4.69 3.20 3.50
CA PRO A 96 3.70 3.00 4.54
C PRO A 96 4.33 2.72 5.92
N THR A 97 5.39 1.90 5.99
CA THR A 97 6.06 1.61 7.26
C THR A 97 6.57 2.87 7.95
N LEU A 98 7.37 3.67 7.24
CA LEU A 98 7.94 4.89 7.82
C LEU A 98 6.89 5.98 8.00
N GLY A 99 5.96 6.12 7.05
CA GLY A 99 4.89 7.11 7.08
C GLY A 99 3.96 6.91 8.28
N PHE A 100 3.48 5.69 8.49
CA PHE A 100 2.61 5.40 9.63
C PHE A 100 3.37 5.32 10.96
N TRP A 101 4.64 4.89 10.96
CA TRP A 101 5.47 5.00 12.15
C TRP A 101 5.69 6.45 12.58
N ALA A 102 6.01 7.34 11.65
CA ALA A 102 6.16 8.76 11.94
C ALA A 102 4.83 9.39 12.40
N LEU A 103 3.73 9.09 11.71
CA LEU A 103 2.40 9.57 12.08
C LEU A 103 2.01 9.09 13.48
N GLY A 104 2.11 7.79 13.74
CA GLY A 104 1.85 7.21 15.06
C GLY A 104 2.74 7.82 16.14
N SER A 105 4.03 8.03 15.85
CA SER A 105 4.96 8.64 16.79
C SER A 105 4.55 10.07 17.16
N VAL A 106 4.13 10.88 16.19
CA VAL A 106 3.62 12.25 16.40
C VAL A 106 2.30 12.24 17.18
N LEU A 107 1.47 11.21 17.00
CA LEU A 107 0.22 11.02 17.75
C LEU A 107 0.42 10.41 19.15
N GLY A 108 1.67 10.19 19.58
CA GLY A 108 2.00 9.74 20.94
C GLY A 108 2.31 8.25 21.10
N PHE A 109 2.37 7.47 20.01
CA PHE A 109 2.73 6.04 20.06
C PHE A 109 4.24 5.77 20.20
N GLY A 110 5.07 6.83 20.16
CA GLY A 110 6.50 6.79 20.44
C GLY A 110 7.41 6.30 19.29
N TRP A 111 8.66 6.77 19.29
CA TRP A 111 9.68 6.49 18.26
C TRP A 111 10.45 5.19 18.48
N SER A 112 9.84 4.19 19.13
CA SER A 112 10.56 2.96 19.46
C SER A 112 10.75 2.04 18.25
N VAL A 113 11.82 1.24 18.25
CA VAL A 113 12.04 0.19 17.24
C VAL A 113 10.96 -0.88 17.31
N GLY A 114 10.42 -1.16 18.50
CA GLY A 114 9.26 -2.06 18.66
C GLY A 114 8.02 -1.53 17.92
N ALA A 115 7.73 -0.24 18.04
CA ALA A 115 6.65 0.40 17.28
C ALA A 115 6.93 0.35 15.77
N LEU A 116 8.17 0.61 15.34
CA LEU A 116 8.55 0.46 13.93
C LEU A 116 8.28 -0.96 13.41
N GLY A 117 8.55 -1.99 14.21
CA GLY A 117 8.22 -3.38 13.89
C GLY A 117 6.72 -3.63 13.70
N LEU A 118 5.87 -3.02 14.53
CA LEU A 118 4.42 -3.07 14.34
C LEU A 118 4.00 -2.38 13.04
N TRP A 119 4.52 -1.20 12.73
CA TRP A 119 4.23 -0.49 11.48
C TRP A 119 4.86 -1.16 10.24
N ALA A 120 5.89 -1.98 10.42
CA ALA A 120 6.44 -2.82 9.37
C ALA A 120 5.42 -3.85 8.86
N THR A 121 4.46 -4.28 9.69
CA THR A 121 3.37 -5.17 9.24
C THR A 121 2.45 -4.51 8.22
N VAL A 122 2.20 -3.19 8.35
CA VAL A 122 1.42 -2.40 7.38
C VAL A 122 2.15 -2.34 6.04
N GLY A 123 3.44 -1.98 6.06
CA GLY A 123 4.27 -1.96 4.85
C GLY A 123 4.41 -3.34 4.22
N PHE A 124 4.53 -4.40 5.02
CA PHE A 124 4.58 -5.76 4.52
C PHE A 124 3.30 -6.15 3.78
N ALA A 125 2.13 -5.87 4.36
CA ALA A 125 0.85 -6.07 3.69
C ALA A 125 0.73 -5.27 2.39
N ALA A 126 1.21 -4.02 2.39
CA ALA A 126 1.20 -3.15 1.20
C ALA A 126 2.14 -3.65 0.09
N ALA A 127 3.31 -4.18 0.46
CA ALA A 127 4.23 -4.83 -0.46
C ALA A 127 3.60 -6.08 -1.10
N LEU A 128 2.91 -6.90 -0.30
CA LEU A 128 2.15 -8.06 -0.80
C LEU A 128 1.00 -7.65 -1.71
N GLY A 129 0.27 -6.59 -1.37
CA GLY A 129 -0.76 -6.02 -2.25
C GLY A 129 -0.18 -5.54 -3.58
N ARG A 130 1.02 -4.94 -3.57
CA ARG A 130 1.72 -4.54 -4.80
C ARG A 130 2.18 -5.75 -5.62
N LEU A 131 2.72 -6.78 -4.96
CA LEU A 131 3.10 -8.04 -5.60
C LEU A 131 1.89 -8.71 -6.27
N ALA A 132 0.74 -8.72 -5.62
CA ALA A 132 -0.48 -9.36 -6.12
C ALA A 132 -1.05 -8.73 -7.41
N VAL A 133 -0.68 -7.47 -7.70
CA VAL A 133 -1.09 -6.75 -8.91
C VAL A 133 0.05 -6.61 -9.91
N TRP A 134 1.21 -7.20 -9.67
CA TRP A 134 2.39 -7.10 -10.54
C TRP A 134 2.06 -7.46 -12.00
N ARG A 135 1.29 -8.55 -12.20
CA ARG A 135 0.90 -9.01 -13.54
C ARG A 135 -0.25 -8.22 -14.17
N ASP A 136 -0.94 -7.39 -13.39
CA ASP A 136 -2.05 -6.55 -13.87
C ASP A 136 -1.56 -5.19 -14.38
N VAL A 137 -0.25 -4.91 -14.28
CA VAL A 137 0.31 -3.65 -14.76
C VAL A 137 0.76 -3.77 -16.20
N ALA A 138 0.10 -3.02 -17.09
CA ALA A 138 0.51 -2.91 -18.47
C ALA A 138 1.86 -2.17 -18.56
N VAL A 139 2.88 -2.87 -19.05
CA VAL A 139 4.08 -2.24 -19.60
C VAL A 139 3.74 -1.88 -21.04
N ARG A 140 3.26 -0.65 -21.25
CA ARG A 140 3.21 -0.04 -22.58
C ARG A 140 4.39 0.90 -22.70
#